data_AF-B0CDE0-F1
#
_entry.id   AF-B0CDE0-F1
#
_cell.length_a   1.000
_cell.length_b   1.000
_cell.length_c   1.000
_cell.angle_alpha   90.00
_cell.angle_beta   90.00
_cell.angle_gamma   90.00
#
_symmetry.space_group_name_H-M   'P 1'
#
loop_
_entity.id
_entity.type
_entity.pdbx_description
1 polymer ?
#
loop_
_entity_poly.entity_id
_entity_poly.type
_entity_poly.pdbx_seq_one_letter_code
_entity_poly.pdbx_strand_id
1 'polypeptide(L)'
;MLSYDPLTKRLGSYLIDAGLLSESQVDVALNDQEATGMRFGDILVERGWIKRQTIEYLTRKIIRMEREIGEPLKSGLIETSYSRKKKR
;
A
#
# COMPACT_ATOMS: atom_id res chain seq x y z
N MET A 1 6.51 -13.70 8.33
CA MET A 1 5.51 -13.27 7.33
C MET A 1 5.00 -11.94 7.83
N LEU A 2 5.56 -10.84 7.32
CA LEU A 2 5.38 -9.51 7.90
C LEU A 2 3.89 -9.15 7.90
N SER A 3 3.38 -8.83 9.08
CA SER A 3 2.02 -8.41 9.35
C SER A 3 1.74 -7.09 8.66
N TYR A 4 0.94 -7.15 7.60
CA TYR A 4 0.28 -6.02 6.94
C TYR A 4 -0.40 -5.13 8.00
N ASP A 5 0.10 -3.90 8.17
CA ASP A 5 -0.53 -2.87 9.01
C ASP A 5 -1.28 -1.86 8.12
N PRO A 6 -2.59 -2.05 7.91
CA PRO A 6 -3.43 -1.19 7.09
C PRO A 6 -3.67 0.22 7.66
N LEU A 7 -3.21 0.53 8.87
CA LEU A 7 -3.50 1.82 9.53
C LEU A 7 -2.61 2.97 9.07
N THR A 8 -1.64 2.70 8.19
CA THR A 8 -0.85 3.72 7.48
C THR A 8 -0.97 3.55 5.96
N LYS A 9 -2.18 3.42 5.41
CA LYS A 9 -2.46 3.18 3.97
C LYS A 9 -1.38 3.80 3.05
N ARG A 10 -0.47 2.94 2.56
CA ARG A 10 0.65 3.33 1.68
C ARG A 10 0.21 3.19 0.23
N LEU A 11 0.94 3.82 -0.68
CA LEU A 11 0.66 3.77 -2.12
C LEU A 11 0.39 2.34 -2.63
N GLY A 12 1.14 1.33 -2.15
CA GLY A 12 0.93 -0.07 -2.51
C GLY A 12 -0.47 -0.60 -2.17
N SER A 13 -1.03 -0.27 -1.00
CA SER A 13 -2.37 -0.71 -0.60
C SER A 13 -3.45 -0.13 -1.53
N TYR A 14 -3.38 1.16 -1.88
CA TYR A 14 -4.35 1.74 -2.82
C TYR A 14 -4.27 1.11 -4.21
N LEU A 15 -3.06 0.75 -4.64
CA LEU A 15 -2.87 0.11 -5.93
C LEU A 15 -3.41 -1.32 -5.95
N ILE A 16 -3.33 -2.05 -4.83
CA ILE A 16 -3.97 -3.36 -4.67
C ILE A 16 -5.49 -3.21 -4.64
N ASP A 17 -6.02 -2.30 -3.80
CA ASP A 17 -7.46 -2.05 -3.68
C ASP A 17 -8.08 -1.66 -5.03
N ALA A 18 -7.33 -0.94 -5.87
CA ALA A 18 -7.75 -0.55 -7.22
C ALA A 18 -7.57 -1.66 -8.28
N GLY A 19 -7.05 -2.83 -7.91
CA GLY A 19 -6.76 -3.94 -8.82
C GLY A 19 -5.62 -3.67 -9.80
N LEU A 20 -4.79 -2.66 -9.53
CA LEU A 20 -3.68 -2.25 -10.39
C LEU A 20 -2.39 -3.02 -10.07
N LEU A 21 -2.25 -3.55 -8.86
CA LEU A 21 -1.15 -4.42 -8.44
C LEU A 21 -1.67 -5.62 -7.66
N SER A 22 -0.93 -6.72 -7.74
CA SER A 22 -1.04 -7.85 -6.81
C SER A 22 -0.13 -7.68 -5.59
N GLU A 23 -0.44 -8.38 -4.50
CA GLU A 23 0.45 -8.47 -3.32
C GLU A 23 1.86 -8.91 -3.70
N SER A 24 1.99 -9.91 -4.58
CA SER A 24 3.29 -10.38 -5.06
C SER A 24 4.10 -9.32 -5.81
N GLN A 25 3.44 -8.45 -6.59
CA GLN A 25 4.14 -7.36 -7.26
C GLN A 25 4.61 -6.29 -6.28
N VAL A 26 3.82 -6.03 -5.23
CA VAL A 26 4.23 -5.13 -4.15
C VAL A 26 5.45 -5.68 -3.42
N ASP A 27 5.46 -6.97 -3.07
CA ASP A 27 6.60 -7.62 -2.42
C ASP A 27 7.87 -7.53 -3.27
N VAL A 28 7.77 -7.79 -4.57
CA VAL A 28 8.91 -7.66 -5.50
C VAL A 28 9.41 -6.21 -5.54
N ALA A 29 8.51 -5.23 -5.64
CA ALA A 29 8.91 -3.82 -5.68
C ALA A 29 9.51 -3.33 -4.34
N LEU A 30 9.11 -3.90 -3.20
CA LEU A 30 9.72 -3.62 -1.91
C LEU A 30 11.14 -4.22 -1.80
N ASN A 31 11.33 -5.46 -2.27
CA ASN A 31 12.66 -6.07 -2.33
C ASN A 31 13.62 -5.28 -3.24
N ASP A 32 13.14 -4.82 -4.39
CA ASP A 32 13.91 -3.93 -5.27
C ASP A 32 14.25 -2.61 -4.60
N GLN A 33 13.30 -2.03 -3.85
CA GLN A 33 13.52 -0.79 -3.12
C GLN A 33 14.63 -0.95 -2.07
N GLU A 34 14.65 -2.06 -1.35
CA GLU A 34 15.72 -2.36 -0.39
C GLU A 34 17.07 -2.57 -1.10
N ALA A 35 17.08 -3.28 -2.24
CA ALA A 35 18.30 -3.59 -2.98
C ALA A 35 18.91 -2.37 -3.69
N THR A 36 18.07 -1.46 -4.21
CA THR A 36 18.49 -0.34 -5.07
C THR A 36 18.46 1.02 -4.38
N GLY A 37 17.69 1.16 -3.30
CA GLY A 37 17.38 2.45 -2.68
C GLY A 37 16.42 3.33 -3.49
N MET A 38 15.87 2.84 -4.60
CA MET A 38 14.93 3.60 -5.42
C MET A 38 13.60 3.83 -4.70
N ARG A 39 12.87 4.88 -5.11
CA ARG A 39 11.51 5.10 -4.61
C ARG A 39 10.58 4.02 -5.18
N PHE A 40 9.74 3.45 -4.31
CA PHE A 40 8.76 2.43 -4.68
C PHE A 40 7.97 2.80 -5.94
N GLY A 41 7.47 4.03 -6.04
CA GLY A 41 6.73 4.48 -7.22
C GLY A 41 7.56 4.49 -8.51
N ASP A 42 8.85 4.83 -8.44
CA ASP A 42 9.72 4.80 -9.61
C ASP A 42 10.02 3.36 -10.06
N ILE A 43 10.17 2.43 -9.12
CA ILE A 43 10.33 0.99 -9.42
C ILE A 43 9.12 0.45 -10.17
N LEU A 44 7.90 0.82 -9.75
CA LEU A 44 6.67 0.40 -10.44
C LEU A 44 6.60 0.92 -11.88
N VAL A 45 7.13 2.13 -12.13
CA VAL A 45 7.19 2.73 -13.47
C VAL A 45 8.25 2.05 -14.32
N GLU A 46 9.44 1.85 -13.76
CA GLU A 46 10.57 1.21 -14.45
C GLU A 46 10.24 -0.22 -14.89
N ARG A 47 9.49 -0.95 -14.05
CA ARG A 47 8.98 -2.29 -14.35
C ARG A 47 7.81 -2.30 -15.33
N GLY A 48 7.27 -1.15 -15.71
CA GLY A 48 6.14 -1.01 -16.62
C GLY A 48 4.78 -1.45 -16.03
N TRP A 49 4.70 -1.67 -14.71
CA TRP A 49 3.46 -2.11 -14.07
C TRP A 49 2.46 -0.97 -13.90
N ILE A 50 2.95 0.23 -13.59
CA ILE A 50 2.11 1.41 -13.36
C ILE A 50 2.68 2.60 -14.13
N LYS A 51 1.81 3.39 -14.77
CA LYS A 51 2.22 4.66 -15.38
C LYS A 51 2.48 5.71 -14.31
N ARG A 52 3.52 6.55 -14.50
CA ARG A 52 3.87 7.64 -13.57
C ARG A 52 2.67 8.56 -13.28
N GLN A 53 1.85 8.86 -14.29
CA GLN A 53 0.65 9.69 -14.15
C GLN A 53 -0.36 9.11 -13.14
N THR A 54 -0.51 7.78 -13.08
CA THR A 54 -1.41 7.09 -12.13
C THR A 54 -0.92 7.27 -10.70
N ILE A 55 0.38 7.12 -10.47
CA ILE A 55 1.00 7.31 -9.14
C ILE A 55 0.82 8.74 -8.67
N GLU A 56 1.07 9.69 -9.57
CA GLU A 56 0.89 11.10 -9.30
C GLU A 56 -0.56 11.46 -8.98
N TYR A 57 -1.52 10.91 -9.73
CA TYR A 57 -2.94 11.10 -9.49
C TYR A 57 -3.34 10.58 -8.11
N LEU A 58 -2.98 9.34 -7.77
CA LEU A 58 -3.27 8.72 -6.47
C LEU A 58 -2.68 9.52 -5.31
N THR A 59 -1.43 9.94 -5.44
CA THR A 59 -0.74 10.68 -4.38
C THR A 59 -1.33 12.08 -4.18
N ARG A 60 -1.59 12.82 -5.27
CA ARG A 60 -2.07 14.21 -5.19
C ARG A 60 -3.55 14.33 -4.85
N LYS A 61 -4.38 13.43 -5.37
CA LYS A 61 -5.84 13.50 -5.20
C LYS A 61 -6.28 12.67 -4.01
N ILE A 62 -5.97 11.38 -3.99
CA ILE A 62 -6.61 10.47 -3.03
C ILE A 62 -5.92 10.52 -1.66
N ILE A 63 -4.60 10.30 -1.63
CA ILE A 63 -3.84 10.22 -0.36
C ILE A 63 -3.79 11.57 0.36
N ARG A 64 -3.65 12.67 -0.39
CA ARG A 64 -3.59 14.02 0.18
C ARG A 64 -4.92 14.45 0.79
N MET A 65 -6.04 14.21 0.11
CA MET A 65 -7.37 14.58 0.63
C MET A 65 -7.70 13.81 1.92
N GLU A 66 -7.42 12.50 1.97
CA GLU A 66 -7.66 11.71 3.19
C GLU A 66 -6.83 12.17 4.40
N ARG A 67 -5.63 12.72 4.17
CA ARG A 67 -4.77 13.29 5.23
C ARG A 67 -5.21 14.67 5.68
N GLU A 68 -5.76 15.49 4.78
CA GLU A 68 -6.23 16.84 5.07
C GLU A 68 -7.58 16.85 5.81
N ILE A 69 -8.38 15.76 5.73
CA ILE A 69 -9.68 15.62 6.41
C ILE A 69 -9.56 15.26 7.91
N GLY A 70 -8.36 14.87 8.38
CA GLY A 70 -7.99 15.07 9.78
C GLY A 70 -8.27 13.96 10.80
N GLU A 71 -8.70 12.74 10.44
CA GLU A 71 -8.54 11.59 11.34
C GLU A 71 -7.91 10.40 10.61
N PRO A 72 -6.73 9.89 11.04
CA PRO A 72 -6.38 8.51 10.74
C PRO A 72 -7.47 7.64 11.35
N LEU A 73 -8.05 6.73 10.56
CA LEU A 73 -9.02 5.74 11.05
C LEU A 73 -8.52 5.17 12.37
N LYS A 74 -9.12 5.59 13.49
CA LYS A 74 -8.63 5.23 14.82
C LYS A 74 -8.60 3.71 14.94
N SER A 75 -7.43 3.20 15.30
CA SER A 75 -7.08 1.80 15.58
C SER A 75 -8.02 1.05 16.54
N GLY A 76 -9.04 1.69 17.10
CA GLY A 76 -10.00 1.11 18.06
C GLY A 76 -11.34 0.67 17.48
N LEU A 77 -11.58 0.81 16.17
CA LEU A 77 -12.83 0.34 15.53
C LEU A 77 -12.67 -0.99 14.76
N ILE A 78 -11.48 -1.60 14.78
CA ILE A 78 -11.27 -2.97 14.29
C ILE A 78 -11.24 -3.96 15.48
N GLU A 79 -12.21 -3.86 16.39
CA GLU A 79 -12.69 -5.07 17.05
C GLU A 79 -13.75 -5.68 16.15
N THR A 80 -13.33 -6.59 15.27
CA THR A 80 -14.06 -7.82 14.95
C THR A 80 -13.32 -8.59 13.85
N SER A 81 -13.03 -9.85 14.16
CA SER A 81 -12.98 -10.97 13.20
C SER A 81 -11.85 -11.05 12.16
N TYR A 82 -10.60 -11.13 12.61
CA TYR A 82 -9.66 -12.10 12.01
C TYR A 82 -9.31 -13.17 13.05
N SER A 83 -9.93 -14.33 12.83
CA SER A 83 -9.95 -15.50 13.70
C SER A 83 -8.54 -16.00 14.04
N ARG A 84 -8.16 -15.92 15.32
CA ARG A 84 -7.21 -16.88 15.90
C ARG A 84 -7.90 -18.24 15.95
N LYS A 85 -7.79 -19.04 14.88
CA LYS A 85 -7.77 -20.50 15.03
C LYS A 85 -6.31 -20.94 15.14
N LYS A 86 -5.76 -20.85 16.35
CA LYS A 86 -4.54 -21.58 16.71
C LYS A 86 -4.98 -22.98 17.13
N LYS A 87 -4.70 -23.93 16.25
CA LYS A 87 -4.87 -25.37 16.44
C LYS A 87 -3.85 -25.84 17.50
N ARG A 88 -4.33 -26.29 18.66
CA ARG A 88 -3.73 -27.35 19.50
C ARG A 88 -4.77 -27.79 20.51
#